data_AF-A0A401GA06-F1
#
_entry.id   AF-A0A401GA06-F1
#
_cell.length_a   1.000
_cell.length_b   1.000
_cell.length_c   1.000
_cell.angle_alpha   90.00
_cell.angle_beta   90.00
_cell.angle_gamma   90.00
#
_symmetry.space_group_name_H-M   'P 1'
#
loop_
_entity.id
_entity.type
_entity.pdbx_description
1 polymer ?
#
loop_
_entity_poly.entity_id
_entity_poly.type
_entity_poly.pdbx_seq_one_letter_code
_entity_poly.pdbx_strand_id
1 'polypeptide(L)' 'MPSSTTASQTELQEARVPLAWRDQCSALLIPLNVCRKDNYYLPWECTNERHAYEKCQYDDYMRRMKRLAKQKAAALAEDE' A
#
# COMPACT_ATOMS: atom_id res chain seq x y z
N MET A 1 -0.48 -15.04 7.75
CA MET A 1 -1.74 -14.89 6.98
C MET A 1 -1.68 -13.57 6.25
N PRO A 2 -2.16 -13.48 4.99
CA PRO A 2 -2.24 -12.20 4.29
C PRO A 2 -3.17 -11.26 5.07
N SER A 3 -2.72 -10.03 5.32
CA SER A 3 -3.58 -8.97 5.83
C SER A 3 -4.74 -8.76 4.85
N SER A 4 -5.90 -8.29 5.33
CA SER A 4 -7.07 -7.96 4.49
C SER A 4 -6.74 -6.99 3.33
N THR A 5 -5.59 -6.33 3.38
CA THR A 5 -5.11 -5.33 2.42
C THR A 5 -4.05 -5.85 1.43
N THR A 6 -3.61 -7.10 1.58
CA THR A 6 -2.56 -7.72 0.76
C THR A 6 -3.15 -8.79 -0.16
N ALA A 7 -2.98 -8.62 -1.47
CA ALA A 7 -3.46 -9.60 -2.45
C ALA A 7 -2.53 -10.82 -2.52
N SER A 8 -3.05 -11.94 -3.03
CA SER A 8 -2.25 -13.13 -3.31
C SER A 8 -1.27 -12.88 -4.47
N GLN A 9 -0.20 -13.66 -4.53
CA GLN A 9 0.82 -13.51 -5.59
C GLN A 9 0.24 -13.77 -6.98
N THR A 10 -0.71 -14.72 -7.10
CA THR A 10 -1.41 -15.05 -8.34
C THR A 10 -2.27 -13.89 -8.81
N GLU A 11 -3.07 -13.28 -7.92
CA GLU A 11 -3.90 -12.11 -8.24
C GLU A 11 -3.05 -10.91 -8.71
N LEU A 12 -1.90 -10.65 -8.07
CA LEU A 12 -1.00 -9.58 -8.49
C LEU A 12 -0.35 -9.82 -9.85
N GLN A 13 -0.10 -11.09 -10.19
CA GLN A 13 0.43 -11.48 -11.49
C GLN A 13 -0.63 -11.35 -12.59
N GLU A 14 -1.85 -11.79 -12.32
CA GLU A 14 -3.00 -11.67 -13.22
C GLU A 14 -3.35 -10.20 -13.50
N ALA A 15 -3.38 -9.37 -12.45
CA ALA A 15 -3.61 -7.93 -12.56
C ALA A 15 -2.39 -7.15 -13.10
N ARG A 16 -1.27 -7.83 -13.41
CA ARG A 16 -0.02 -7.25 -13.95
C ARG A 16 0.48 -6.05 -13.14
N VAL A 17 0.39 -6.13 -11.81
CA VAL A 17 0.82 -5.05 -10.93
C VAL A 17 2.36 -4.92 -10.98
N PRO A 18 2.92 -3.71 -11.22
CA PRO A 18 4.37 -3.50 -11.21
C PRO A 18 4.98 -3.80 -9.83
N LEU A 19 6.23 -4.23 -9.79
CA LEU A 19 6.90 -4.67 -8.55
C LEU A 19 6.88 -3.62 -7.44
N ALA A 20 7.03 -2.34 -7.79
CA ALA A 20 7.01 -1.23 -6.83
C ALA A 20 5.69 -1.13 -6.04
N TRP A 21 4.58 -1.63 -6.59
CA TRP A 21 3.24 -1.54 -6.01
C TRP A 21 2.74 -2.86 -5.41
N ARG A 22 3.61 -3.88 -5.34
CA ARG A 22 3.30 -5.19 -4.72
C ARG A 22 3.61 -5.15 -3.22
N ASP A 23 2.97 -4.23 -2.53
CA ASP A 23 3.14 -4.01 -1.09
C ASP A 23 1.96 -4.57 -0.28
N GLN A 24 1.91 -4.21 1.00
CA GLN A 24 0.86 -4.62 1.95
C GLN A 24 -0.51 -3.96 1.68
N CYS A 25 -0.59 -3.04 0.71
CA CYS A 25 -1.81 -2.31 0.32
C CYS A 25 -2.29 -2.69 -1.09
N SER A 26 -1.62 -3.66 -1.72
CA SER A 26 -1.83 -4.04 -3.10
C SER A 26 -3.22 -4.59 -3.42
N ALA A 27 -3.95 -5.14 -2.44
CA ALA A 27 -5.33 -5.59 -2.66
C ALA A 27 -6.30 -4.43 -2.97
N LEU A 28 -6.03 -3.24 -2.45
CA LEU A 28 -6.85 -2.04 -2.71
C LEU A 28 -6.51 -1.38 -4.04
N LEU A 29 -5.31 -1.64 -4.58
CA LEU A 29 -4.87 -1.08 -5.86
C LEU A 29 -5.54 -1.74 -7.06
N ILE A 30 -5.81 -3.05 -6.98
CA ILE A 30 -6.49 -3.79 -8.04
C ILE A 30 -7.87 -3.18 -8.38
N PRO A 31 -8.82 -3.03 -7.43
CA PRO A 31 -10.13 -2.45 -7.72
C PRO A 31 -10.03 -0.97 -8.15
N LEU A 32 -9.08 -0.21 -7.60
CA LEU A 32 -8.83 1.18 -8.04
C LEU A 32 -8.43 1.25 -9.52
N ASN A 33 -7.55 0.34 -9.98
CA ASN A 33 -7.12 0.33 -11.37
C ASN A 33 -8.21 -0.15 -12.32
N VAL A 34 -9.09 -1.05 -11.87
CA VAL A 34 -10.29 -1.44 -12.63
C VAL A 34 -11.21 -0.23 -12.78
N CYS A 35 -11.57 0.43 -11.68
CA CYS A 35 -12.43 1.62 -11.70
C CYS A 35 -11.86 2.74 -12.57
N ARG A 36 -10.54 2.99 -12.49
CA ARG A 36 -9.85 3.97 -13.35
C ARG A 36 -9.95 3.63 -14.83
N LYS A 37 -9.80 2.35 -15.18
CA LYS A 37 -9.88 1.90 -16.58
C LYS A 37 -11.31 2.05 -17.12
N ASP A 38 -12.30 1.70 -16.32
CA ASP A 38 -13.71 1.76 -16.70
C ASP A 38 -14.20 3.21 -16.86
N ASN A 39 -13.72 4.12 -16.00
CA ASN A 39 -14.07 5.54 -16.03
C ASN A 39 -13.04 6.42 -16.74
N TYR A 40 -12.20 5.86 -17.61
CA TYR A 40 -11.22 6.61 -18.42
C TYR A 40 -10.31 7.57 -17.62
N TYR A 41 -9.95 7.18 -16.38
CA TYR A 41 -9.06 7.93 -15.48
C TYR A 41 -9.56 9.34 -15.14
N LEU A 42 -10.87 9.57 -15.15
CA LEU A 42 -11.46 10.84 -14.74
C LEU A 42 -11.14 11.12 -13.25
N PRO A 43 -10.73 12.35 -12.89
CA PRO A 43 -10.19 12.65 -11.55
C PRO A 43 -11.25 12.74 -10.44
N TRP A 44 -12.53 12.91 -10.80
CA TRP A 44 -13.66 12.98 -9.88
C TRP A 44 -14.35 11.63 -9.64
N GLU A 45 -14.06 10.62 -10.47
CA GLU A 45 -14.54 9.24 -10.28
C GLU A 45 -13.55 8.43 -9.44
N CYS A 46 -14.02 7.33 -8.83
CA CYS A 46 -13.19 6.40 -8.06
C CYS A 46 -12.48 7.01 -6.83
N THR A 47 -13.06 8.07 -6.25
CA THR A 47 -12.46 8.82 -5.14
C THR A 47 -12.40 8.01 -3.85
N ASN A 48 -13.41 7.20 -3.57
CA ASN A 48 -13.47 6.36 -2.38
C ASN A 48 -12.38 5.29 -2.39
N GLU A 49 -12.21 4.59 -3.51
CA GLU A 49 -11.18 3.58 -3.72
C GLU A 49 -9.79 4.20 -3.65
N ARG A 50 -9.63 5.40 -4.23
CA ARG A 50 -8.37 6.15 -4.17
C ARG A 50 -8.02 6.48 -2.72
N HIS A 51 -8.95 7.06 -1.98
CA HIS A 51 -8.71 7.44 -0.58
C HIS A 51 -8.48 6.24 0.34
N ALA A 52 -9.17 5.11 0.09
CA ALA A 52 -8.91 3.88 0.82
C ALA A 52 -7.47 3.38 0.59
N TYR A 53 -7.00 3.40 -0.64
CA TYR A 53 -5.62 3.03 -0.99
C TYR A 53 -4.59 3.98 -0.37
N GLU A 54 -4.81 5.30 -0.48
CA GLU A 54 -3.93 6.33 0.09
C GLU A 54 -3.83 6.22 1.61
N LYS A 55 -4.94 5.96 2.30
CA LYS A 55 -4.95 5.75 3.75
C LYS A 55 -4.09 4.54 4.13
N CYS A 56 -4.22 3.42 3.42
CA CYS A 56 -3.39 2.25 3.67
C CYS A 56 -1.90 2.55 3.50
N GLN A 57 -1.53 3.28 2.44
CA GLN A 57 -0.14 3.69 2.20
C GLN A 57 0.40 4.58 3.30
N TYR A 58 -0.42 5.52 3.78
CA TYR A 58 -0.07 6.39 4.89
C TYR A 58 0.18 5.59 6.18
N ASP A 59 -0.71 4.66 6.50
CA ASP A 59 -0.55 3.81 7.70
C ASP A 59 0.71 2.94 7.61
N ASP A 60 1.03 2.41 6.42
CA ASP A 60 2.27 1.68 6.19
C ASP A 60 3.52 2.56 6.33
N TYR A 61 3.47 3.79 5.81
CA TYR A 61 4.55 4.76 5.98
C TYR A 61 4.78 5.07 7.46
N MET A 62 3.72 5.33 8.22
CA MET A 62 3.81 5.60 9.66
C MET A 62 4.37 4.39 10.43
N ARG A 63 3.99 3.17 10.04
CA ARG A 63 4.59 1.93 10.57
C ARG A 63 6.10 1.86 10.30
N ARG A 64 6.55 2.21 9.10
CA ARG A 64 7.98 2.26 8.73
C ARG A 64 8.72 3.31 9.55
N MET A 65 8.15 4.50 9.73
CA MET A 65 8.74 5.57 10.53
C MET A 65 8.90 5.18 11.99
N LYS A 66 7.90 4.55 12.59
CA LYS A 66 7.98 4.03 13.98
C LYS A 66 9.09 2.97 14.13
N ARG A 67 9.24 2.08 13.15
CA ARG A 67 10.32 1.07 13.14
C ARG A 67 11.69 1.73 13.06
N LEU A 68 11.86 2.72 12.19
CA LEU A 68 13.11 3.49 12.09
C LEU A 68 13.43 4.23 13.40
N ALA A 69 12.44 4.87 14.02
CA ALA A 69 12.62 5.56 15.29
C ALA A 69 13.07 4.58 16.40
N LYS A 70 12.47 3.39 16.47
CA LYS A 70 12.87 2.34 17.43
C LYS A 70 14.32 1.88 17.19
N GLN A 71 14.72 1.69 15.94
CA GLN A 71 16.10 1.30 15.60
C GLN A 71 17.11 2.39 15.99
N LYS A 72 16.78 3.66 15.74
CA LYS A 72 17.63 4.79 16.14
C LYS A 72 17.78 4.90 17.65
N ALA A 73 16.69 4.72 18.41
CA ALA A 73 16.74 4.74 19.87
C ALA A 73 17.57 3.57 20.43
N ALA A 74 17.46 2.39 19.84
CA ALA A 74 18.28 1.24 20.22
C ALA A 74 19.76 1.47 19.94
N ALA A 75 20.11 2.01 18.76
CA ALA A 75 21.50 2.33 18.43
C ALA A 75 22.11 3.36 19.40
N LEU A 76 21.38 4.42 19.74
CA LEU A 76 21.84 5.41 20.74
C LEU A 76 22.05 4.80 22.12
N ALA A 77 21.20 3.85 22.53
CA ALA A 77 21.33 3.15 23.81
C ALA A 77 22.44 2.07 23.81
N GLU A 78 22.89 1.62 22.64
CA GLU A 78 24.06 0.74 22.49
C GLU A 78 25.37 1.54 22.51
N ASP A 79 25.33 2.80 22.08
CA ASP A 79 26.48 3.73 22.08
C ASP A 79 26.74 4.38 23.47
N GLU A 80 25.75 4.36 24.37
CA GLU A 80 25.84 4.80 25.78
C GLU A 80 26.28 3.69 26.74
#